data_AF-I5C3M8-F1
#
_entry.id   AF-I5C3M8-F1
#
_cell.length_a   1.000
_cell.length_b   1.000
_cell.length_c   1.000
_cell.angle_alpha   90.00
_cell.angle_beta   90.00
_cell.angle_gamma   90.00
#
_symmetry.space_group_name_H-M   'P 1'
#
loop_
_entity.id
_entity.type
_entity.pdbx_description
1 polymer ?
#
loop_
_entity_poly.entity_id
_entity_poly.type
_entity_poly.pdbx_seq_one_letter_code
_entity_poly.pdbx_strand_id
1 'polypeptide(L)'
;MILGYNPIQTLGILLNGAVLIALALLYVHAWRSGIPGIQTLSAYLYMALCVYLIAQTTLHPWYLIPLLPLALLSGMRAAIPWTAIAFLSYIHYGSYPEWVEHVCRWVGYGSLIPFLWADAQKLRLRYFTSRH
;
A
#
# COMPACT_ATOMS: atom_id res chain seq x y z
N MET A 1 -6.67 6.47 38.44
CA MET A 1 -6.46 6.54 36.97
C MET A 1 -5.25 5.69 36.63
N ILE A 2 -5.44 4.47 36.15
CA ILE A 2 -4.34 3.65 35.62
C ILE A 2 -4.65 3.42 34.14
N LEU A 3 -4.38 4.42 33.32
CA LEU A 3 -4.38 4.29 31.86
C LEU A 3 -3.15 5.03 31.33
N GLY A 4 -1.97 4.49 31.66
CA GLY A 4 -0.67 4.88 31.11
C GLY A 4 -0.24 3.99 29.94
N TYR A 5 -1.17 3.26 29.32
CA TYR A 5 -0.91 2.45 28.13
C TYR A 5 -1.54 3.17 26.94
N ASN A 6 -0.72 3.74 26.07
CA ASN A 6 -1.13 4.26 24.76
C ASN A 6 -0.80 3.17 23.71
N PRO A 7 -1.78 2.34 23.30
CA PRO A 7 -1.55 1.28 22.32
C PRO A 7 -0.92 1.82 21.04
N ILE A 8 -1.28 3.05 20.65
CA ILE A 8 -0.75 3.75 19.48
C ILE A 8 0.76 3.96 19.57
N GLN A 9 1.29 4.27 20.76
CA GLN A 9 2.71 4.55 20.96
C GLN A 9 3.53 3.25 20.88
N THR A 10 3.05 2.17 21.49
CA THR A 10 3.70 0.85 21.42
C THR A 10 3.57 0.20 20.05
N LEU A 11 2.37 0.20 19.47
CA LEU A 11 2.12 -0.36 18.12
C LEU A 11 2.84 0.45 17.06
N GLY A 12 2.89 1.77 17.18
CA GLY A 12 3.62 2.63 16.22
C GLY A 12 5.11 2.29 16.15
N ILE A 13 5.75 2.03 17.29
CA ILE A 13 7.17 1.62 17.32
C ILE A 13 7.37 0.27 16.63
N LEU A 14 6.52 -0.72 16.94
CA LEU A 14 6.58 -2.05 16.35
C LEU A 14 6.33 -2.03 14.83
N LEU A 15 5.30 -1.30 14.40
CA LEU A 15 4.91 -1.17 12.99
C LEU A 15 5.99 -0.42 12.20
N ASN A 16 6.53 0.68 12.72
CA ASN A 16 7.64 1.40 12.07
C ASN A 16 8.91 0.55 11.99
N GLY A 17 9.20 -0.26 13.01
CA GLY A 17 10.30 -1.24 12.97
C GLY A 17 10.12 -2.26 11.84
N ALA A 18 8.91 -2.81 11.69
CA ALA A 18 8.59 -3.73 10.60
C ALA A 18 8.73 -3.07 9.22
N VAL A 19 8.31 -1.80 9.07
CA VAL A 19 8.51 -1.03 7.84
C VAL A 19 9.99 -0.88 7.51
N LEU A 20 10.83 -0.50 8.48
CA LEU A 20 12.27 -0.35 8.25
C LEU A 20 12.91 -1.65 7.77
N ILE A 21 12.55 -2.79 8.38
CA ILE A 21 13.03 -4.11 7.95
C ILE A 21 12.58 -4.39 6.51
N ALA A 22 11.30 -4.19 6.21
CA ALA A 22 10.77 -4.44 4.88
C ALA A 22 11.39 -3.52 3.80
N LEU A 23 11.62 -2.25 4.11
CA LEU A 23 12.33 -1.31 3.24
C LEU A 23 13.79 -1.72 3.03
N ALA A 24 14.48 -2.19 4.07
CA ALA A 24 15.84 -2.71 3.96
C ALA A 24 15.90 -3.95 3.06
N LEU A 25 14.94 -4.87 3.18
CA LEU A 25 14.83 -6.04 2.31
C LEU A 25 14.55 -5.65 0.85
N LEU A 26 13.63 -4.71 0.62
CA LEU A 26 13.34 -4.17 -0.71
C LEU A 26 14.57 -3.49 -1.31
N TYR A 27 15.31 -2.71 -0.52
CA TYR A 27 16.55 -2.06 -0.97
C TYR A 27 17.63 -3.08 -1.36
N VAL A 28 17.89 -4.08 -0.52
CA VAL A 28 18.86 -5.15 -0.83
C VAL A 28 18.44 -5.92 -2.09
N HIS A 29 17.15 -6.19 -2.25
CA HIS A 29 16.63 -6.85 -3.44
C HIS A 29 16.78 -5.99 -4.70
N ALA A 30 16.48 -4.69 -4.60
CA ALA A 30 16.65 -3.72 -5.69
C ALA A 30 18.12 -3.57 -6.11
N TRP A 31 19.04 -3.51 -5.14
CA TRP A 31 20.48 -3.47 -5.40
C TRP A 31 20.96 -4.72 -6.14
N ARG A 32 20.55 -5.91 -5.68
CA ARG A 32 20.94 -7.21 -6.29
C ARG A 32 20.35 -7.43 -7.68
N SER A 33 19.25 -6.76 -8.02
CA SER A 33 18.60 -6.87 -9.32
C SER A 33 19.14 -5.90 -10.36
N GLY A 34 20.06 -4.99 -9.98
CA GLY A 34 20.71 -4.06 -10.89
C GLY A 34 19.68 -3.16 -11.60
N ILE A 35 19.07 -2.23 -10.87
CA ILE A 35 17.92 -1.40 -11.30
C ILE A 35 18.21 -0.72 -12.66
N PRO A 36 17.68 -1.21 -13.80
CA PRO A 36 18.10 -0.72 -15.10
C PRO A 36 17.13 0.30 -15.72
N GLY A 37 16.09 0.76 -15.00
CA GLY A 37 15.15 1.72 -15.57
C GLY A 37 14.08 2.28 -14.63
N ILE A 38 13.44 3.37 -15.06
CA ILE A 38 12.44 4.12 -14.29
C ILE A 38 11.23 3.26 -13.90
N GLN A 39 10.82 2.31 -14.74
CA GLN A 39 9.69 1.41 -14.46
C GLN A 39 9.98 0.51 -13.24
N THR A 40 11.20 -0.03 -13.16
CA THR A 40 11.65 -0.90 -12.06
C THR A 40 11.80 -0.10 -10.77
N LEU A 41 12.36 1.12 -10.86
CA LEU A 41 12.45 2.04 -9.72
C LEU A 41 11.07 2.42 -9.19
N SER A 42 10.14 2.80 -10.07
CA SER A 42 8.76 3.13 -9.69
C SER A 42 8.04 1.94 -9.06
N ALA A 43 8.32 0.71 -9.49
CA ALA A 43 7.76 -0.50 -8.90
C ALA A 43 8.25 -0.75 -7.46
N TYR A 44 9.55 -0.51 -7.20
CA TYR A 44 10.11 -0.62 -5.85
C TYR A 44 9.59 0.47 -4.91
N LEU A 45 9.51 1.72 -5.39
CA LEU A 45 8.94 2.84 -4.63
C LEU A 45 7.46 2.62 -4.34
N TYR A 46 6.72 2.07 -5.30
CA TYR A 46 5.33 1.68 -5.10
C TYR A 46 5.19 0.65 -3.96
N MET A 47 6.00 -0.41 -3.99
CA MET A 47 5.95 -1.46 -2.96
C MET A 47 6.36 -0.92 -1.58
N ALA A 48 7.36 -0.05 -1.53
CA ALA A 48 7.80 0.63 -0.30
C ALA A 48 6.67 1.46 0.33
N LEU A 49 5.93 2.23 -0.48
CA LEU A 49 4.79 3.00 -0.01
C LEU A 49 3.62 2.11 0.44
N CYS A 50 3.33 1.02 -0.26
CA CYS A 50 2.31 0.07 0.17
C CYS A 50 2.61 -0.50 1.56
N VAL A 51 3.86 -0.93 1.79
CA VAL A 51 4.30 -1.46 3.10
C VAL A 51 4.19 -0.38 4.18
N TYR A 52 4.66 0.83 3.89
CA TYR A 52 4.57 1.96 4.82
C TYR A 52 3.11 2.26 5.21
N LEU A 53 2.21 2.32 4.23
CA LEU A 53 0.80 2.64 4.47
C LEU A 53 0.08 1.55 5.25
N ILE A 54 0.29 0.26 4.95
CA ILE A 54 -0.31 -0.85 5.71
C ILE A 54 0.09 -0.80 7.19
N ALA A 55 1.29 -0.29 7.49
CA ALA A 55 1.81 -0.17 8.84
C ALA A 55 1.36 1.10 9.58
N GLN A 56 0.66 2.04 8.93
CA GLN A 56 0.15 3.22 9.62
C GLN A 56 -1.10 2.88 10.44
N THR A 57 -1.14 3.35 11.69
CA THR A 57 -2.32 3.24 12.56
C THR A 57 -3.44 4.20 12.14
N THR A 58 -3.10 5.28 11.43
CA THR A 58 -4.04 6.27 10.90
C THR A 58 -3.76 6.49 9.42
N LEU A 59 -4.71 6.07 8.57
CA LEU A 59 -4.62 6.22 7.12
C LEU A 59 -5.64 7.24 6.63
N HIS A 60 -5.15 8.39 6.16
CA HIS A 60 -6.00 9.34 5.46
C HIS A 60 -6.12 8.99 3.97
N PRO A 61 -7.30 9.18 3.36
CA PRO A 61 -7.54 8.82 1.96
C PRO A 61 -6.57 9.48 0.98
N TRP A 62 -6.11 10.70 1.26
CA TRP A 62 -5.16 11.42 0.39
C TRP A 62 -3.73 10.87 0.43
N TYR A 63 -3.35 10.05 1.42
CA TYR A 63 -2.04 9.39 1.44
C TYR A 63 -1.87 8.36 0.32
N LEU A 64 -2.98 8.00 -0.36
CA LEU A 64 -3.00 7.10 -1.50
C LEU A 64 -2.70 7.80 -2.85
N ILE A 65 -2.78 9.13 -2.91
CA ILE A 65 -2.50 9.92 -4.12
C ILE A 65 -1.12 9.62 -4.73
N PRO A 66 0.00 9.60 -3.96
CA PRO A 66 1.32 9.32 -4.53
C PRO A 66 1.49 7.90 -5.07
N LEU A 67 0.62 6.94 -4.71
CA LEU A 67 0.66 5.59 -5.28
C LEU A 67 0.21 5.57 -6.75
N LEU A 68 -0.66 6.50 -7.16
CA LEU A 68 -1.22 6.52 -8.51
C LEU A 68 -0.16 6.78 -9.61
N PRO A 69 0.67 7.85 -9.55
CA PRO A 69 1.73 8.05 -10.55
C PRO A 69 2.75 6.93 -10.54
N LEU A 70 3.09 6.36 -9.37
CA LEU A 70 4.03 5.25 -9.26
C LEU A 70 3.47 3.96 -9.87
N ALA A 71 2.17 3.69 -9.69
CA ALA A 71 1.48 2.58 -10.30
C ALA A 71 1.42 2.71 -11.83
N LEU A 72 1.15 3.90 -12.34
CA LEU A 72 1.18 4.18 -13.78
C LEU A 72 2.57 3.96 -14.39
N LEU A 73 3.62 4.46 -13.74
CA LEU A 73 5.00 4.33 -14.21
C LEU A 73 5.55 2.90 -14.11
N SER A 74 5.09 2.12 -13.14
CA SER A 74 5.49 0.71 -12.95
C SER A 74 4.64 -0.29 -13.72
N GLY A 75 3.43 0.10 -14.14
CA GLY A 75 2.43 -0.78 -14.74
C GLY A 75 1.65 -1.62 -13.73
N MET A 76 1.74 -1.27 -12.45
CA MET A 76 0.96 -1.87 -11.35
C MET A 76 -0.45 -1.31 -11.35
N ARG A 77 -1.45 -2.14 -11.05
CA ARG A 77 -2.87 -1.77 -11.15
C ARG A 77 -3.54 -1.62 -9.79
N ALA A 78 -2.90 -2.06 -8.71
CA ALA A 78 -3.49 -2.06 -7.38
C ALA A 78 -3.74 -0.66 -6.80
N ALA A 79 -3.08 0.40 -7.29
CA ALA A 79 -3.41 1.79 -6.91
C ALA A 79 -4.77 2.29 -7.43
N ILE A 80 -5.26 1.71 -8.53
CA ILE A 80 -6.50 2.17 -9.19
C ILE A 80 -7.72 1.92 -8.30
N PRO A 81 -8.00 0.69 -7.81
CA PRO A 81 -9.09 0.47 -6.87
C PRO A 81 -8.86 1.24 -5.57
N TRP A 82 -7.61 1.42 -5.13
CA TRP A 82 -7.30 2.12 -3.89
C TRP A 82 -7.65 3.61 -3.91
N THR A 83 -7.43 4.29 -5.04
CA THR A 83 -7.86 5.68 -5.22
C THR A 83 -9.37 5.80 -5.32
N ALA A 84 -10.07 4.84 -5.95
CA ALA A 84 -11.53 4.81 -5.94
C ALA A 84 -12.10 4.66 -4.52
N ILE A 85 -11.47 3.84 -3.67
CA ILE A 85 -11.81 3.68 -2.25
C ILE A 85 -11.56 4.97 -1.46
N ALA A 86 -10.50 5.71 -1.78
CA ALA A 86 -10.23 7.00 -1.16
C ALA A 86 -11.38 8.00 -1.39
N PHE A 87 -11.93 8.05 -2.61
CA PHE A 87 -13.12 8.85 -2.89
C PHE A 87 -14.39 8.30 -2.21
N LEU A 88 -14.57 6.98 -2.15
CA LEU A 88 -15.70 6.37 -1.42
C LEU A 88 -15.68 6.69 0.08
N SER A 89 -14.50 6.88 0.68
CA SER A 89 -14.42 7.23 2.10
C SER A 89 -15.04 8.59 2.44
N TYR A 90 -15.16 9.50 1.46
CA TYR A 90 -15.84 10.78 1.66
C TYR A 90 -17.36 10.64 1.86
N ILE A 91 -17.94 9.48 1.53
CA ILE A 91 -19.35 9.16 1.86
C ILE A 91 -19.57 9.28 3.37
N HIS A 92 -18.55 9.05 4.20
CA HIS A 92 -18.64 9.18 5.66
C HIS A 92 -18.89 10.61 6.16
N TYR A 93 -18.63 11.62 5.32
CA TYR A 93 -18.95 13.01 5.63
C TYR A 93 -20.35 13.41 5.15
N GLY A 94 -21.06 12.53 4.43
CA GLY A 94 -22.42 12.76 3.97
C GLY A 94 -23.46 12.14 4.91
N SER A 95 -24.71 12.60 4.82
CA SER A 95 -25.83 12.07 5.60
C SER A 95 -26.38 10.77 5.00
N TYR A 96 -25.55 9.73 4.93
CA TYR A 96 -25.93 8.41 4.40
C TYR A 96 -26.26 7.43 5.54
N PRO A 97 -27.10 6.41 5.28
CA PRO A 97 -27.35 5.34 6.26
C PRO A 97 -26.09 4.53 6.59
N GLU A 98 -25.89 4.17 7.86
CA GLU A 98 -24.69 3.46 8.35
C GLU A 98 -24.36 2.17 7.56
N TRP A 99 -25.38 1.42 7.12
CA TRP A 99 -25.17 0.19 6.35
C TRP A 99 -24.46 0.43 5.02
N VAL A 100 -24.68 1.58 4.39
CA VAL A 100 -24.00 1.97 3.14
C VAL A 100 -22.51 2.15 3.39
N GLU A 101 -22.15 2.78 4.50
CA GLU A 101 -20.75 3.01 4.87
C GLU A 101 -20.01 1.71 5.13
N HIS A 102 -20.64 0.77 5.85
CA HIS A 102 -20.06 -0.54 6.11
C HIS A 102 -19.85 -1.31 4.80
N VAL A 103 -20.86 -1.37 3.91
CA VAL A 103 -20.75 -2.05 2.62
C VAL A 103 -19.64 -1.43 1.76
N CYS A 104 -19.60 -0.11 1.63
CA CYS A 104 -18.55 0.62 0.92
C CYS A 104 -17.15 0.30 1.45
N ARG A 105 -17.01 0.20 2.78
CA ARG A 105 -15.76 -0.15 3.46
C ARG A 105 -15.32 -1.58 3.17
N TRP A 106 -16.23 -2.55 3.31
CA TRP A 106 -15.95 -3.97 3.05
C TRP A 106 -15.61 -4.24 1.59
N VAL A 107 -16.38 -3.67 0.65
CA VAL A 107 -16.11 -3.79 -0.79
C VAL A 107 -14.77 -3.14 -1.14
N GLY A 108 -14.49 -1.98 -0.55
CA GLY A 108 -13.21 -1.31 -0.73
C GLY A 108 -12.04 -2.19 -0.27
N TYR A 109 -11.95 -2.50 1.01
CA TYR A 109 -10.82 -3.26 1.53
C TYR A 109 -10.73 -4.69 0.97
N GLY A 110 -11.86 -5.33 0.71
CA GLY A 110 -11.92 -6.67 0.12
C GLY A 110 -11.35 -6.72 -1.30
N SER A 111 -11.53 -5.66 -2.08
CA SER A 111 -10.97 -5.57 -3.44
C SER A 111 -9.44 -5.44 -3.47
N LEU A 112 -8.78 -5.06 -2.37
CA LEU A 112 -7.33 -4.82 -2.37
C LEU A 112 -6.50 -6.08 -2.40
N ILE A 113 -6.93 -7.10 -1.65
CA ILE A 113 -6.21 -8.36 -1.50
C ILE A 113 -5.92 -9.02 -2.86
N PRO A 114 -6.91 -9.21 -3.77
CA PRO A 114 -6.66 -9.82 -5.08
C PRO A 114 -5.79 -8.93 -5.99
N PHE A 115 -5.91 -7.61 -5.91
CA PHE A 115 -5.10 -6.70 -6.73
C PHE A 115 -3.63 -6.64 -6.28
N LEU A 116 -3.37 -6.58 -4.98
CA LEU A 116 -2.02 -6.67 -4.43
C LEU A 116 -1.38 -8.02 -4.75
N TRP A 117 -2.16 -9.10 -4.67
CA TRP A 117 -1.70 -10.43 -5.07
C TRP A 117 -1.32 -10.49 -6.56
N ALA A 118 -2.18 -9.97 -7.44
CA ALA A 118 -1.93 -9.93 -8.88
C ALA A 118 -0.67 -9.12 -9.23
N ASP A 119 -0.45 -7.98 -8.59
CA ASP A 119 0.73 -7.15 -8.82
C ASP A 119 2.02 -7.79 -8.27
N ALA A 120 1.95 -8.52 -7.14
CA ALA A 120 3.07 -9.32 -6.64
C ALA A 120 3.46 -10.45 -7.61
N GLN A 121 2.48 -11.13 -8.22
CA GLN A 121 2.75 -12.16 -9.25
C GLN A 121 3.40 -11.56 -10.49
N LYS A 122 2.98 -10.37 -10.95
CA LYS A 122 3.61 -9.68 -12.09
C LYS A 122 5.07 -9.30 -11.85
N LEU A 123 5.39 -8.79 -10.66
CA LEU A 123 6.78 -8.51 -10.28
C LEU A 123 7.65 -9.77 -10.32
N ARG A 124 7.13 -10.88 -9.78
CA ARG A 124 7.81 -12.17 -9.83
C ARG A 124 8.09 -12.60 -11.26
N LEU A 125 7.10 -12.50 -12.15
CA LEU A 125 7.25 -12.89 -13.56
C LEU A 125 8.29 -12.02 -14.29
N ARG A 126 8.28 -10.70 -14.09
CA ARG A 126 9.28 -9.78 -14.69
C ARG A 126 10.71 -10.09 -14.28
N TYR A 127 10.92 -10.54 -13.03
CA TYR A 127 12.24 -10.95 -12.54
C TYR A 127 12.77 -12.20 -13.27
N PHE A 128 11.90 -13.16 -13.60
CA PHE A 128 12.30 -14.37 -14.33
C PHE A 128 12.57 -14.10 -15.81
N THR A 129 11.83 -13.19 -16.45
CA THR A 129 12.03 -12.89 -17.88
C THR A 129 13.27 -12.04 -18.15
N SER A 130 13.77 -11.25 -17.18
CA SER A 130 14.97 -10.41 -17.39
C SER A 130 16.31 -11.15 -17.16
N ARG A 131 16.27 -12.44 -16.77
CA ARG A 131 17.46 -13.29 -16.59
C ARG A 131 17.79 -14.18 -17.80
N HIS A 132 17.02 -14.08 -18.88
CA HIS A 132 17.28 -14.72 -20.17
C HIS A 132 17.71 -13.67 -21.18
#